data_AF-A0AAD5K185-F1
#
_entry.id   AF-A0AAD5K185-F1
#
_cell.length_a   1.000
_cell.length_b   1.000
_cell.length_c   1.000
_cell.angle_alpha   90.00
_cell.angle_beta   90.00
_cell.angle_gamma   90.00
#
_symmetry.space_group_name_H-M   'P 1'
#
loop_
_entity.id
_entity.type
_entity.pdbx_description
1 polymer ?
#
loop_
_entity_poly.entity_id
_entity_poly.type
_entity_poly.pdbx_seq_one_letter_code
_entity_poly.pdbx_strand_id
1 'polypeptide(L)'
;MSTISQDPINTNSGYHQNHGQPTPSPSGSIEKNSQQQPKRHRTPSTKDIHVEKNTEGKPPYSYATLIKYAIENSQNKKLTLSEIYQWVIEHYPYYSTAGTGWKNSIRHNLSLNKSFVRVARPINEPGKGSYWIV
;
A
#
# COMPACT_ATOMS: atom_id res chain seq x y z
N MET A 1 5.11 67.36 -19.78
CA MET A 1 6.32 66.52 -19.94
C MET A 1 6.55 65.90 -18.55
N SER A 2 6.38 64.62 -18.27
CA SER A 2 6.65 63.45 -19.10
C SER A 2 5.78 62.24 -18.70
N THR A 3 5.60 61.41 -19.72
CA THR A 3 4.83 60.18 -19.92
C THR A 3 5.05 59.07 -18.89
N ILE A 4 3.95 58.47 -18.40
CA ILE A 4 3.92 57.15 -17.76
C ILE A 4 3.74 56.10 -18.86
N SER A 5 4.68 55.16 -18.94
CA SER A 5 4.68 54.04 -19.87
C SER A 5 3.86 52.89 -19.30
N GLN A 6 2.82 52.44 -20.02
CA GLN A 6 2.10 51.19 -19.76
C GLN A 6 2.48 50.20 -20.87
N ASP A 7 2.83 48.98 -20.46
CA ASP A 7 3.12 47.86 -21.37
C ASP A 7 1.84 47.33 -22.05
N PRO A 8 1.90 46.85 -23.31
CA PRO A 8 0.73 46.37 -24.02
C PRO A 8 0.33 44.92 -23.67
N ILE A 9 -0.98 44.72 -23.59
CA ILE A 9 -1.68 43.43 -23.46
C ILE A 9 -1.52 42.64 -24.77
N ASN A 10 -0.84 41.49 -24.71
CA ASN A 10 -0.77 40.54 -25.83
C ASN A 10 -2.06 39.72 -25.90
N THR A 11 -2.95 40.10 -26.82
CA THR A 11 -4.05 39.24 -27.29
C THR A 11 -3.70 38.77 -28.69
N ASN A 12 -3.41 37.48 -28.85
CA ASN A 12 -3.36 36.88 -30.17
C ASN A 12 -4.39 35.74 -30.26
N SER A 13 -5.42 36.01 -31.04
CA SER A 13 -6.43 35.08 -31.49
C SER A 13 -6.10 34.70 -32.93
N GLY A 14 -6.09 33.41 -33.25
CA GLY A 14 -6.38 32.98 -34.62
C GLY A 14 -5.54 31.85 -35.22
N TYR A 15 -6.23 30.73 -35.40
CA TYR A 15 -6.22 29.85 -36.58
C TYR A 15 -5.01 28.92 -36.81
N HIS A 16 -5.26 27.61 -36.68
CA HIS A 16 -4.71 26.62 -37.61
C HIS A 16 -5.70 25.46 -37.85
N GLN A 17 -5.95 25.22 -39.13
CA GLN A 17 -6.77 24.16 -39.71
C GLN A 17 -6.39 22.76 -39.22
N ASN A 18 -7.39 21.92 -38.92
CA ASN A 18 -7.24 20.46 -38.84
C ASN A 18 -7.95 19.83 -40.06
N HIS A 19 -7.18 19.36 -41.03
CA HIS A 19 -7.60 18.42 -42.06
C HIS A 19 -6.91 17.07 -41.81
N GLY A 20 -7.66 15.96 -41.91
CA GLY A 20 -7.08 14.63 -42.08
C GLY A 20 -7.69 13.55 -41.17
N GLN A 21 -8.69 12.85 -41.69
CA GLN A 21 -9.22 11.59 -41.16
C GLN A 21 -8.38 10.39 -41.74
N PRO A 22 -8.77 9.11 -41.54
CA PRO A 22 -8.24 8.12 -40.59
C PRO A 22 -7.35 7.03 -41.22
N THR A 23 -6.52 6.33 -40.43
CA THR A 23 -6.23 4.87 -40.57
C THR A 23 -5.58 4.33 -39.28
N PRO A 24 -5.95 3.14 -38.82
CA PRO A 24 -4.92 2.10 -38.71
C PRO A 24 -5.38 0.77 -39.31
N SER A 25 -4.53 0.19 -40.18
CA SER A 25 -4.69 -1.17 -40.70
C SER A 25 -4.18 -2.24 -39.71
N PRO A 26 -4.71 -3.47 -39.77
CA PRO A 26 -4.40 -4.57 -38.86
C PRO A 26 -3.37 -5.55 -39.47
N SER A 27 -2.52 -6.15 -38.63
CA SER A 27 -2.08 -7.57 -38.71
C SER A 27 -0.86 -7.84 -37.86
N GLY A 28 -0.89 -8.96 -37.13
CA GLY A 28 0.24 -9.46 -36.36
C GLY A 28 -0.18 -10.58 -35.42
N SER A 29 -0.73 -11.66 -35.97
CA SER A 29 -0.99 -12.93 -35.30
C SER A 29 0.30 -13.66 -34.97
N ILE A 30 0.52 -14.03 -33.71
CA ILE A 30 1.24 -15.26 -33.35
C ILE A 30 0.50 -15.92 -32.17
N GLU A 31 -0.13 -17.05 -32.48
CA GLU A 31 -0.56 -18.07 -31.54
C GLU A 31 0.66 -18.75 -30.91
N LYS A 32 0.63 -18.98 -29.58
CA LYS A 32 1.09 -20.24 -28.98
C LYS A 32 0.17 -20.62 -27.83
N ASN A 33 -0.69 -21.59 -28.13
CA ASN A 33 -1.43 -22.40 -27.19
C ASN A 33 -0.49 -23.44 -26.56
N SER A 34 -0.50 -23.59 -25.23
CA SER A 34 -0.59 -24.90 -24.56
C SER A 34 -0.31 -24.84 -23.05
N GLN A 35 -1.29 -25.40 -22.32
CA GLN A 35 -1.12 -26.37 -21.22
C GLN A 35 -0.97 -25.89 -19.76
N GLN A 36 -2.01 -26.29 -18.98
CA GLN A 36 -1.97 -26.91 -17.64
C GLN A 36 -1.63 -25.95 -16.47
N GLN A 37 -2.29 -25.91 -15.30
CA GLN A 37 -3.30 -26.68 -14.59
C GLN A 37 -3.72 -25.84 -13.35
N PRO A 38 -4.83 -26.16 -12.65
CA PRO A 38 -5.35 -25.36 -11.55
C PRO A 38 -4.60 -25.64 -10.24
N LYS A 39 -3.85 -24.67 -9.69
CA LYS A 39 -3.30 -24.80 -8.33
C LYS A 39 -4.21 -24.15 -7.30
N ARG A 40 -5.25 -24.93 -6.97
CA ARG A 40 -5.98 -25.05 -5.70
C ARG A 40 -5.66 -23.95 -4.66
N HIS A 41 -6.65 -23.14 -4.34
CA HIS A 41 -6.72 -22.45 -3.06
C HIS A 41 -6.63 -23.49 -1.94
N ARG A 42 -5.44 -23.67 -1.37
CA ARG A 42 -5.30 -24.31 -0.06
C ARG A 42 -5.75 -23.28 0.96
N THR A 43 -6.94 -23.48 1.51
CA THR A 43 -7.27 -22.97 2.84
C THR A 43 -6.21 -23.49 3.82
N PRO A 44 -5.47 -22.63 4.53
CA PRO A 44 -4.65 -23.10 5.64
C PRO A 44 -5.62 -23.48 6.77
N SER A 45 -5.75 -24.79 6.99
CA SER A 45 -6.36 -25.37 8.18
C SER A 45 -5.64 -24.82 9.41
N THR A 46 -6.42 -24.41 10.41
CA THR A 46 -6.05 -23.57 11.57
C THR A 46 -5.22 -24.29 12.63
N LYS A 47 -4.35 -25.23 12.27
CA LYS A 47 -3.62 -26.05 13.24
C LYS A 47 -2.18 -26.17 12.76
N ASP A 48 -1.27 -25.77 13.65
CA ASP A 48 0.19 -25.86 13.51
C ASP A 48 0.87 -24.70 12.75
N ILE A 49 0.82 -23.49 13.33
CA ILE A 49 1.85 -22.48 13.04
C ILE A 49 3.14 -22.93 13.75
N HIS A 50 3.87 -23.84 13.13
CA HIS A 50 5.27 -24.01 13.46
C HIS A 50 5.99 -22.78 12.87
N VAL A 51 6.30 -21.81 13.74
CA VAL A 51 7.16 -20.68 13.39
C VAL A 51 8.54 -21.26 13.11
N GLU A 52 8.78 -21.64 11.86
CA GLU A 52 10.11 -21.96 11.38
C GLU A 52 10.95 -20.70 11.60
N LYS A 53 11.78 -20.74 12.64
CA LYS A 53 12.74 -19.71 13.02
C LYS A 53 13.88 -19.66 11.99
N ASN A 54 13.55 -19.38 10.73
CA ASN A 54 14.54 -18.87 9.80
C ASN A 54 14.74 -17.38 10.12
N THR A 55 15.52 -17.13 11.16
CA THR A 55 15.69 -15.84 11.84
C THR A 55 16.55 -14.84 11.08
N GLU A 56 17.09 -15.22 9.92
CA GLU A 56 18.04 -14.39 9.17
C GLU A 56 17.39 -13.71 7.94
N GLY A 57 16.21 -14.18 7.52
CA GLY A 57 15.53 -13.73 6.30
C GLY A 57 14.28 -12.90 6.53
N LYS A 58 13.82 -12.25 5.46
CA LYS A 58 12.49 -11.62 5.42
C LYS A 58 11.42 -12.69 5.65
N PRO A 59 10.49 -12.51 6.60
CA PRO A 59 9.44 -13.49 6.85
C PRO A 59 8.57 -13.73 5.60
N PRO A 60 8.08 -14.96 5.38
CA PRO A 60 7.20 -15.30 4.25
C PRO A 60 5.74 -14.85 4.47
N TYR A 61 5.55 -13.67 5.07
CA TYR A 61 4.25 -13.10 5.41
C TYR A 61 4.05 -11.76 4.72
N SER A 62 2.84 -11.53 4.21
CA SER A 62 2.46 -10.22 3.70
C SER A 62 2.36 -9.21 4.86
N TYR A 63 2.50 -7.91 4.56
CA TYR A 63 2.29 -6.88 5.58
C TYR A 63 0.89 -6.92 6.20
N ALA A 64 -0.14 -7.26 5.42
CA ALA A 64 -1.48 -7.47 5.95
C ALA A 64 -1.51 -8.62 6.97
N THR A 65 -0.86 -9.74 6.68
CA THR A 65 -0.73 -10.86 7.61
C THR A 65 -0.01 -10.46 8.90
N LEU A 66 1.09 -9.70 8.79
CA LEU A 66 1.85 -9.21 9.95
C LEU A 66 1.00 -8.28 10.83
N ILE A 67 0.28 -7.32 10.23
CA ILE A 67 -0.60 -6.41 10.96
C ILE A 67 -1.73 -7.18 11.65
N LYS A 68 -2.34 -8.15 10.94
CA LYS A 68 -3.40 -8.99 11.50
C LYS A 68 -2.90 -9.74 12.73
N TYR A 69 -1.74 -10.39 12.64
CA TYR A 69 -1.16 -11.08 13.79
C TYR A 69 -0.84 -10.13 14.95
N ALA A 70 -0.31 -8.93 14.68
CA ALA A 70 -0.07 -7.94 15.73
C ALA A 70 -1.36 -7.60 16.50
N ILE A 71 -2.43 -7.28 15.77
CA ILE A 71 -3.70 -6.89 16.39
C ILE A 71 -4.33 -8.09 17.11
N GLU A 72 -4.35 -9.28 16.49
CA GLU A 72 -4.94 -10.49 17.08
C GLU A 72 -4.20 -10.98 18.32
N ASN A 73 -2.89 -10.75 18.44
CA ASN A 73 -2.12 -11.13 19.62
C ASN A 73 -2.12 -10.05 20.72
N SER A 74 -2.62 -8.84 20.43
CA SER A 74 -2.80 -7.80 21.46
C SER A 74 -3.92 -8.18 22.44
N GLN A 75 -3.79 -7.75 23.69
CA GLN A 75 -4.79 -8.01 24.74
C GLN A 75 -6.16 -7.40 24.39
N ASN A 76 -6.14 -6.18 23.84
CA ASN A 76 -7.35 -5.40 23.58
C ASN A 76 -7.85 -5.51 22.13
N LYS A 77 -7.26 -6.40 21.32
CA LYS A 77 -7.55 -6.57 19.88
C LYS A 77 -7.50 -5.27 19.09
N LYS A 78 -6.64 -4.34 19.54
CA LYS A 78 -6.44 -3.02 18.95
C LYS A 78 -5.02 -2.57 19.21
N LEU A 79 -4.38 -1.98 18.21
CA LEU A 79 -3.04 -1.42 18.33
C LEU A 79 -2.95 -0.07 17.61
N THR A 80 -2.11 0.82 18.11
CA THR A 80 -1.69 2.01 17.39
C THR A 80 -0.67 1.66 16.31
N LEU A 81 -0.46 2.57 15.36
CA LEU A 81 0.58 2.42 14.34
C LEU A 81 1.97 2.19 14.93
N SER A 82 2.29 2.87 16.04
CA SER A 82 3.58 2.73 16.70
C SER A 82 3.75 1.35 17.30
N GLU A 83 2.71 0.82 17.95
CA GLU A 83 2.76 -0.52 18.55
C GLU A 83 2.85 -1.61 17.49
N ILE A 84 2.18 -1.45 16.33
CA ILE A 84 2.34 -2.37 15.20
C ILE A 84 3.80 -2.42 14.72
N TYR A 85 4.49 -1.28 14.65
CA TYR A 85 5.92 -1.27 14.30
C TYR A 85 6.76 -2.05 15.31
N GLN A 86 6.50 -1.85 16.60
CA GLN A 86 7.26 -2.52 17.67
C GLN A 86 7.00 -4.03 17.65
N TRP A 87 5.74 -4.44 17.54
CA TRP A 87 5.36 -5.85 17.50
C TRP A 87 6.05 -6.58 16.34
N VAL A 88 6.08 -5.96 15.14
CA VAL A 88 6.76 -6.54 13.96
C VAL A 88 8.26 -6.71 14.19
N ILE A 89 8.93 -5.75 14.83
CA ILE A 89 10.36 -5.84 15.12
C ILE A 89 10.64 -6.93 16.15
N GLU A 90 9.83 -7.00 17.21
CA GLU A 90 9.97 -7.97 18.30
C GLU A 90 9.81 -9.41 17.81
N HIS A 91 8.84 -9.65 16.92
CA HIS A 91 8.51 -10.99 16.45
C HIS A 91 9.30 -11.40 15.20
N TYR A 92 9.74 -10.42 14.41
CA TYR A 92 10.48 -10.64 13.17
C TYR A 92 11.69 -9.70 13.09
N PRO A 93 12.82 -10.07 13.73
CA PRO A 93 14.00 -9.21 13.90
C PRO A 93 14.58 -8.65 12.59
N TYR A 94 14.35 -9.30 11.45
CA TYR A 94 14.67 -8.79 10.11
C TYR A 94 14.28 -7.31 9.92
N TYR A 95 13.13 -6.87 10.44
CA TYR A 95 12.64 -5.50 10.23
C TYR A 95 13.36 -4.43 11.06
N SER A 96 14.19 -4.84 12.04
CA SER A 96 15.03 -3.90 12.81
C SER A 96 16.09 -3.22 11.93
N THR A 97 16.61 -3.93 10.92
CA THR A 97 17.68 -3.46 10.03
C THR A 97 17.21 -3.21 8.59
N ALA A 98 15.95 -3.55 8.24
CA ALA A 98 15.39 -3.43 6.89
C ALA A 98 15.10 -1.98 6.40
N GLY A 99 15.75 -0.96 6.99
CA GLY A 99 15.54 0.46 6.68
C GLY A 99 14.13 0.96 7.04
N THR A 100 13.68 2.05 6.42
CA THR A 100 12.39 2.69 6.76
C THR A 100 11.25 2.36 5.79
N GLY A 101 11.54 1.75 4.64
CA GLY A 101 10.56 1.48 3.57
C GLY A 101 9.42 0.55 3.99
N TRP A 102 9.69 -0.41 4.88
CA TRP A 102 8.67 -1.32 5.39
C TRP A 102 7.62 -0.59 6.23
N LYS A 103 7.99 0.45 6.99
CA LYS A 103 7.03 1.27 7.75
C LYS A 103 6.04 1.98 6.84
N ASN A 104 6.49 2.40 5.66
CA ASN A 104 5.59 2.97 4.65
C ASN A 104 4.61 1.93 4.13
N SER A 105 5.09 0.71 3.87
CA SER A 105 4.25 -0.40 3.43
C SER A 105 3.19 -0.77 4.48
N ILE A 106 3.52 -0.72 5.77
CA ILE A 106 2.55 -0.91 6.87
C ILE A 106 1.46 0.16 6.83
N ARG A 107 1.83 1.45 6.78
CA ARG A 107 0.85 2.56 6.69
C ARG A 107 -0.06 2.44 5.47
N HIS A 108 0.52 2.11 4.33
CA HIS A 108 -0.23 1.89 3.11
C HIS A 108 -1.25 0.74 3.25
N ASN A 109 -0.84 -0.39 3.84
CA ASN A 109 -1.72 -1.54 4.03
C ASN A 109 -2.88 -1.26 4.99
N LEU A 110 -2.65 -0.48 6.05
CA LEU A 110 -3.70 -0.07 7.00
C LEU A 110 -4.79 0.76 6.32
N SER A 111 -4.41 1.63 5.38
CA SER A 111 -5.39 2.44 4.65
C SER A 111 -6.01 1.71 3.44
N LEU A 112 -5.27 0.81 2.79
CA LEU A 112 -5.72 0.13 1.56
C LEU A 112 -6.65 -1.05 1.86
N ASN A 113 -6.36 -1.86 2.88
CA ASN A 113 -7.13 -3.07 3.15
C ASN A 113 -8.32 -2.77 4.05
N LYS A 114 -9.53 -3.12 3.58
CA LYS A 114 -10.79 -2.94 4.33
C LYS A 114 -10.86 -3.76 5.62
N SER A 115 -10.03 -4.78 5.76
CA SER A 115 -9.89 -5.55 6.99
C SER A 115 -9.27 -4.75 8.13
N PHE A 116 -8.72 -3.55 7.90
CA PHE A 116 -8.22 -2.72 8.99
C PHE A 116 -9.09 -1.49 9.15
N VAL A 117 -9.66 -1.33 10.34
CA VAL A 117 -10.55 -0.22 10.65
C VAL A 117 -9.86 0.73 11.62
N ARG A 118 -9.88 2.01 11.27
CA ARG A 118 -9.35 3.08 12.11
C ARG A 118 -10.37 3.47 13.18
N VAL A 119 -9.99 3.39 14.44
CA VAL A 119 -10.83 3.73 15.60
C VAL A 119 -10.23 4.92 16.35
N ALA A 120 -11.05 5.94 16.61
CA ALA A 120 -10.62 7.10 17.39
C ALA A 120 -10.24 6.69 18.83
N ARG A 121 -9.24 7.36 19.40
CA ARG A 121 -8.90 7.12 20.81
C ARG A 121 -9.97 7.75 21.71
N PRO A 122 -10.28 7.13 22.86
CA PRO A 122 -11.16 7.75 23.86
C PRO A 122 -10.61 9.11 24.31
N ILE A 123 -11.49 10.06 24.62
CA ILE A 123 -11.11 11.42 25.04
C ILE A 123 -10.29 11.38 26.35
N ASN A 124 -10.56 10.40 27.21
CA ASN A 124 -9.85 10.17 28.46
C ASN A 124 -8.46 9.52 28.28
N GLU A 125 -8.10 9.08 27.07
CA GLU A 125 -6.77 8.54 26.74
C GLU A 125 -6.04 9.47 25.76
N PRO A 126 -5.39 10.55 26.24
CA PRO A 126 -4.60 11.42 25.38
C PRO A 126 -3.42 10.66 24.76
N GLY A 127 -3.10 10.95 23.49
CA GLY A 127 -1.95 10.38 22.79
C GLY A 127 -2.05 10.45 21.27
N LYS A 128 -0.97 10.08 20.59
CA LYS A 128 -0.80 10.27 19.14
C LYS A 128 -1.49 9.18 18.34
N GLY A 129 -2.25 9.59 17.33
CA GLY A 129 -2.80 8.71 16.31
C GLY A 129 -4.11 8.03 16.71
N SER A 130 -4.48 6.99 15.97
CA SER A 130 -5.70 6.21 16.14
C SER A 130 -5.34 4.77 16.47
N TYR A 131 -6.29 4.04 17.07
CA TYR A 131 -6.21 2.59 17.14
C TYR A 131 -6.59 1.99 15.78
N TRP A 132 -6.05 0.81 15.50
CA TRP A 132 -6.39 -0.03 14.37
C TRP A 132 -6.87 -1.38 14.89
N ILE A 133 -7.97 -1.85 14.32
CA ILE A 133 -8.58 -3.15 14.60
C ILE A 133 -8.70 -3.96 13.31
N VAL A 134 -8.92 -5.28 13.45
CA VAL A 134 -9.28 -6.20 12.37
C VAL A 134 -10.79 -6.45 12.38
#